data_AF-A0A5A7VMN0-F1
#
_entry.id   AF-A0A5A7VMN0-F1
#
_cell.length_a   1.000
_cell.length_b   1.000
_cell.length_c   1.000
_cell.angle_alpha   90.00
_cell.angle_beta   90.00
_cell.angle_gamma   90.00
#
_symmetry.space_group_name_H-M   'P 1'
#
loop_
_entity.id
_entity.type
_entity.pdbx_description
1 polymer ?
#
loop_
_entity_poly.entity_id
_entity_poly.type
_entity_poly.pdbx_seq_one_letter_code
_entity_poly.pdbx_strand_id
1 'polypeptide(L)'
;MRVEIVGRRTLLLRNPFPTSSVVLRRDLPFHSDEDFRNSQDCLLWSQIVLSGYRCAKVDQVLVLWTEREAGDDTGLSDDFAAVQRARGRLRRKLLREGLLSRTEYAVSSTVGMATRTRRNLVLRLRRRGPCRPHA
;
A
#
# COMPACT_ATOMS: atom_id res chain seq x y z
N MET A 1 -14.62 -21.82 -1.31
CA MET A 1 -13.32 -21.25 -0.94
C MET A 1 -12.62 -20.76 -2.20
N ARG A 2 -12.44 -19.45 -2.37
CA ARG A 2 -11.73 -18.87 -3.54
C ARG A 2 -10.29 -18.58 -3.14
N VAL A 3 -9.35 -18.96 -4.01
CA VAL A 3 -7.92 -18.71 -3.84
C VAL A 3 -7.42 -17.98 -5.07
N GLU A 4 -6.79 -16.83 -4.88
CA GLU A 4 -6.20 -16.02 -5.95
C GLU A 4 -4.69 -15.94 -5.73
N ILE A 5 -3.91 -16.32 -6.75
CA ILE A 5 -2.46 -16.17 -6.69
C ILE A 5 -2.13 -14.69 -6.90
N VAL A 6 -1.43 -14.11 -5.92
CA VAL A 6 -1.06 -12.69 -5.99
C VAL A 6 0.18 -12.55 -6.85
N GLY A 7 -0.02 -12.00 -8.05
CA GLY A 7 1.07 -11.70 -8.97
C GLY A 7 1.86 -10.46 -8.57
N ARG A 8 3.10 -10.38 -9.08
CA ARG A 8 4.02 -9.23 -8.89
C ARG A 8 3.36 -7.88 -9.18
N ARG A 9 2.60 -7.79 -10.26
CA ARG A 9 1.95 -6.54 -10.72
C ARG A 9 0.91 -6.02 -9.75
N THR A 10 0.12 -6.91 -9.15
CA THR A 10 -0.94 -6.54 -8.21
C THR A 10 -0.35 -5.79 -7.02
N LEU A 11 0.77 -6.30 -6.49
CA LEU A 11 1.43 -5.74 -5.32
C LEU A 11 2.07 -4.36 -5.57
N LEU A 12 2.60 -4.15 -6.77
CA LEU A 12 3.18 -2.87 -7.17
C LEU A 12 2.13 -1.74 -7.20
N LEU A 13 0.92 -2.08 -7.67
CA LEU A 13 -0.18 -1.13 -7.83
C LEU A 13 -0.93 -0.89 -6.52
N ARG A 14 -1.15 -1.93 -5.72
CA ARG A 14 -1.91 -1.87 -4.47
C ARG A 14 -1.37 -2.90 -3.49
N ASN A 15 -1.38 -2.59 -2.20
CA ASN A 15 -1.20 -3.63 -1.18
C ASN A 15 -2.50 -4.46 -1.08
N PRO A 16 -2.51 -5.75 -1.49
CA PRO A 16 -3.70 -6.58 -1.44
C PRO A 16 -3.91 -7.24 -0.07
N PHE A 17 -2.94 -7.11 0.84
CA PHE A 17 -2.88 -7.80 2.11
C PHE A 17 -3.12 -6.81 3.28
N PRO A 18 -4.26 -6.90 3.97
CA PRO A 18 -4.42 -6.29 5.29
C PRO A 18 -3.50 -7.00 6.27
N THR A 19 -2.60 -6.25 6.92
CA THR A 19 -1.54 -6.78 7.81
C THR A 19 -2.07 -7.79 8.82
N SER A 20 -3.23 -7.50 9.42
CA SER A 20 -3.85 -8.36 10.44
C SER A 20 -4.28 -9.73 9.93
N SER A 21 -4.50 -9.89 8.63
CA SER A 21 -4.99 -11.14 8.01
C SER A 21 -3.91 -11.94 7.28
N VAL A 22 -2.63 -11.61 7.45
CA VAL A 22 -1.52 -12.30 6.76
C VAL A 22 -0.98 -13.43 7.60
N VAL A 23 -0.90 -14.61 7.00
CA VAL A 23 -0.22 -15.78 7.57
C VAL A 23 1.09 -16.00 6.82
N LEU A 24 2.19 -16.11 7.56
CA LEU A 24 3.53 -16.29 7.01
C LEU A 24 4.13 -17.63 7.37
N ARG A 25 4.97 -18.14 6.48
CA ARG A 25 5.83 -19.30 6.76
C ARG A 25 6.96 -18.85 7.68
N ARG A 26 7.26 -19.64 8.72
CA ARG A 26 8.22 -19.28 9.77
C ARG A 26 9.67 -19.15 9.26
N ASP A 27 10.01 -19.86 8.20
CA ASP A 27 11.33 -19.96 7.58
C ASP A 27 11.59 -18.89 6.50
N LEU A 28 10.83 -17.78 6.51
CA LEU A 28 11.07 -16.68 5.59
C LEU A 28 12.28 -15.85 6.06
N PRO A 29 13.29 -15.59 5.19
CA PRO A 29 14.48 -14.84 5.56
C PRO A 29 14.25 -13.31 5.62
N PHE A 30 13.01 -12.85 5.57
CA PHE A 30 12.67 -11.42 5.49
C PHE A 30 12.33 -10.87 6.86
N HIS A 31 12.92 -9.72 7.17
CA HIS A 31 12.74 -9.04 8.44
C HIS A 31 12.08 -7.69 8.21
N SER A 32 11.21 -7.31 9.15
CA SER A 32 10.55 -6.01 9.12
C SER A 32 11.58 -4.92 9.36
N ASP A 33 11.68 -3.98 8.42
CA ASP A 33 12.65 -2.89 8.51
C ASP A 33 12.07 -1.70 9.28
N GLU A 34 12.79 -1.23 10.29
CA GLU A 34 12.33 -0.20 11.24
C GLU A 34 12.27 1.21 10.61
N ASP A 35 13.06 1.46 9.55
CA ASP A 35 13.06 2.74 8.82
C ASP A 35 11.72 3.03 8.11
N PHE A 36 10.86 2.01 8.01
CA PHE A 36 9.60 2.04 7.28
C PHE A 36 8.38 1.87 8.18
N ARG A 37 8.43 2.25 9.48
CA ARG A 37 7.33 2.08 10.46
C ARG A 37 5.90 2.28 9.93
N ASN A 38 5.63 3.31 9.12
CA ASN A 38 4.28 3.59 8.58
C ASN A 38 3.87 2.73 7.36
N SER A 39 4.81 1.97 6.80
CA SER A 39 4.67 1.18 5.56
C SER A 39 5.42 -0.15 5.64
N GLN A 40 5.68 -0.61 6.87
CA GLN A 40 6.56 -1.73 7.16
C GLN A 40 6.03 -3.01 6.52
N ASP A 41 4.74 -3.24 6.67
CA ASP A 41 4.03 -4.39 6.08
C ASP A 41 4.08 -4.36 4.56
N CYS A 42 3.88 -3.18 3.95
CA CYS A 42 3.93 -3.04 2.50
C CYS A 42 5.32 -3.38 1.95
N LEU A 43 6.39 -3.00 2.67
CA LEU A 43 7.76 -3.33 2.29
C LEU A 43 7.99 -4.83 2.39
N LEU A 44 7.62 -5.42 3.51
CA LEU A 44 7.80 -6.84 3.79
C LEU A 44 7.08 -7.72 2.76
N TRP A 45 5.81 -7.42 2.45
CA TRP A 45 5.05 -8.14 1.41
C TRP A 45 5.69 -7.98 0.04
N SER A 46 6.19 -6.78 -0.27
CA SER A 46 6.89 -6.54 -1.54
C SER A 46 8.16 -7.35 -1.65
N GLN A 47 8.96 -7.43 -0.59
CA GLN A 47 10.19 -8.21 -0.58
C GLN A 47 9.91 -9.71 -0.75
N ILE A 48 8.92 -10.25 -0.05
CA ILE A 48 8.55 -11.68 -0.16
C ILE A 48 8.10 -12.01 -1.58
N VAL A 49 7.15 -11.24 -2.12
CA VAL A 49 6.55 -11.51 -3.45
C VAL A 49 7.57 -11.30 -4.56
N LEU A 50 8.37 -10.22 -4.49
CA LEU A 50 9.34 -9.91 -5.53
C LEU A 50 10.57 -10.83 -5.48
N SER A 51 10.87 -11.42 -4.33
CA SER A 51 11.86 -12.50 -4.18
C SER A 51 11.41 -13.84 -4.77
N GLY A 52 10.20 -13.92 -5.31
CA GLY A 52 9.71 -15.12 -6.01
C GLY A 52 8.98 -16.12 -5.12
N TYR A 53 8.68 -15.77 -3.88
CA TYR A 53 7.84 -16.62 -3.03
C TYR A 53 6.40 -16.63 -3.54
N ARG A 54 5.75 -17.78 -3.44
CA ARG A 54 4.34 -17.94 -3.82
C ARG A 54 3.46 -17.31 -2.76
N CYS A 55 2.68 -16.31 -3.16
CA CYS A 55 1.70 -15.66 -2.31
C CYS A 55 0.30 -15.90 -2.85
N ALA A 56 -0.63 -16.25 -1.97
CA ALA A 56 -2.01 -16.47 -2.31
C ALA A 56 -2.92 -15.68 -1.37
N LYS A 57 -3.99 -15.13 -1.92
CA LYS A 57 -5.09 -14.54 -1.17
C LYS A 57 -6.19 -15.57 -1.09
N VAL A 58 -6.63 -15.86 0.13
CA VAL A 58 -7.74 -16.77 0.40
C VAL A 58 -8.92 -15.93 0.88
N ASP A 59 -10.09 -16.15 0.28
CA ASP A 59 -11.32 -15.48 0.67
C ASP A 59 -11.94 -16.16 1.91
N GLN A 60 -11.26 -16.00 3.05
CA GLN A 60 -11.70 -16.47 4.36
C GLN A 60 -11.63 -15.33 5.37
N VAL A 61 -12.61 -15.29 6.28
CA VAL A 61 -12.63 -14.32 7.37
C VAL A 61 -11.61 -14.76 8.41
N LEU A 62 -10.42 -14.17 8.34
CA LEU A 62 -9.33 -14.41 9.31
C LEU A 62 -9.39 -13.45 10.49
N VAL A 63 -9.92 -12.24 10.29
CA VAL A 63 -9.97 -11.20 11.32
C VAL A 63 -11.32 -10.51 11.24
N LEU A 64 -11.99 -10.43 12.39
CA LEU A 64 -13.13 -9.56 12.60
C LEU A 64 -12.64 -8.30 13.29
N TRP A 65 -12.86 -7.14 12.68
CA TRP A 65 -12.52 -5.86 13.30
C TRP A 65 -13.74 -5.39 14.07
N THR A 66 -13.73 -5.59 15.39
CA THR A 66 -14.88 -5.30 16.26
C THR A 66 -14.97 -3.81 16.60
N GLU A 67 -13.86 -3.08 16.53
CA GLU A 67 -13.80 -1.67 16.86
C GLU A 67 -12.98 -0.93 15.80
N ARG A 68 -13.57 0.11 15.21
CA ARG A 68 -12.80 1.13 14.53
C ARG A 68 -12.26 1.99 15.66
N GLU A 69 -10.95 1.98 15.92
CA GLU A 69 -10.33 2.79 16.98
C GLU A 69 -10.91 4.21 16.95
N ALA A 70 -11.83 4.47 17.88
CA ALA A 70 -12.52 5.72 18.02
C ALA A 70 -11.59 6.65 18.80
N GLY A 71 -10.72 7.36 18.08
CA GLY A 71 -9.76 8.27 18.72
C GLY A 71 -8.93 9.14 17.77
N ASP A 72 -8.65 8.69 16.55
CA ASP A 72 -7.88 9.48 15.58
C ASP A 72 -8.78 10.00 14.46
N ASP A 73 -9.34 11.20 14.66
CA ASP A 73 -9.92 12.02 13.58
C ASP A 73 -8.87 12.37 12.50
N THR A 74 -7.60 12.02 12.70
CA THR A 74 -6.50 12.05 11.72
C THR A 74 -5.97 10.64 11.45
N GLY A 75 -6.84 9.68 11.11
CA GLY A 75 -6.39 8.36 10.68
C GLY A 75 -5.41 8.50 9.49
N LEU A 76 -4.40 7.64 9.37
CA LEU A 76 -3.35 7.58 8.31
C LEU A 76 -3.82 7.82 6.85
N SER A 77 -5.12 7.79 6.59
CA SER A 77 -5.80 8.23 5.37
C SER A 77 -5.72 9.76 5.09
N ASP A 78 -5.48 10.56 6.13
CA ASP A 78 -5.51 12.03 6.06
C ASP A 78 -4.24 12.61 5.42
N ASP A 79 -3.06 12.05 5.75
CA ASP A 79 -1.83 12.40 5.05
C ASP A 79 -1.54 11.45 3.87
N PHE A 80 -2.45 11.49 2.89
CA PHE A 80 -2.25 10.81 1.60
C PHE A 80 -0.91 11.16 0.94
N ALA A 81 -0.39 12.37 1.17
CA ALA A 81 0.90 12.76 0.64
C ALA A 81 2.05 12.00 1.34
N ALA A 82 2.01 11.82 2.65
CA ALA A 82 2.95 10.98 3.39
C ALA A 82 2.90 9.51 2.89
N VAL A 83 1.71 8.93 2.71
CA VAL A 83 1.56 7.57 2.17
C VAL A 83 2.20 7.45 0.78
N GLN A 84 1.94 8.40 -0.12
CA GLN A 84 2.55 8.38 -1.46
C GLN A 84 4.07 8.56 -1.43
N ARG A 85 4.60 9.39 -0.51
CA ARG A 85 6.06 9.54 -0.31
C ARG A 85 6.69 8.24 0.21
N ALA A 86 6.06 7.59 1.18
CA ALA A 86 6.49 6.30 1.72
C ALA A 86 6.53 5.23 0.60
N ARG A 87 5.49 5.15 -0.23
CA ARG A 87 5.45 4.26 -1.40
C ARG A 87 6.56 4.56 -2.41
N GLY A 88 6.93 5.83 -2.58
CA GLY A 88 8.06 6.23 -3.42
C GLY A 88 9.40 5.76 -2.88
N ARG A 89 9.64 5.92 -1.56
CA ARG A 89 10.86 5.43 -0.88
C ARG A 89 10.98 3.91 -0.98
N LEU A 90 9.88 3.20 -0.74
CA LEU A 90 9.79 1.75 -0.85
C LEU A 90 10.17 1.26 -2.25
N ARG A 91 9.64 1.88 -3.31
CA ARG A 91 9.99 1.52 -4.69
C ARG A 91 11.46 1.76 -5.02
N ARG A 92 12.07 2.83 -4.49
CA ARG A 92 13.51 3.07 -4.66
C ARG A 92 14.34 2.03 -3.94
N LYS A 93 13.93 1.61 -2.73
CA LYS A 93 14.61 0.55 -1.98
C LYS A 93 14.57 -0.78 -2.73
N LEU A 94 13.39 -1.20 -3.19
CA LEU A 94 13.24 -2.43 -3.98
C LEU A 94 14.03 -2.40 -5.30
N LEU A 95 14.18 -1.23 -5.93
CA LEU A 95 15.05 -1.05 -7.09
C LEU A 95 16.54 -1.20 -6.73
N ARG A 96 16.97 -0.66 -5.59
CA ARG A 96 18.36 -0.83 -5.10
C ARG A 96 18.67 -2.28 -4.72
N GLU A 97 17.70 -2.98 -4.14
CA GLU A 97 17.79 -4.41 -3.80
C GLU A 97 17.72 -5.32 -5.04
N GLY A 98 17.50 -4.78 -6.25
CA GLY A 98 17.41 -5.57 -7.48
C GLY A 98 16.13 -6.40 -7.64
N LEU A 99 15.20 -6.29 -6.68
CA LEU A 99 13.92 -7.02 -6.69
C LEU A 99 12.94 -6.49 -7.74
N LEU A 100 13.13 -5.24 -8.16
CA LEU A 100 12.25 -4.49 -9.05
C LEU A 100 13.03 -4.06 -10.29
N SER A 101 12.53 -4.40 -11.48
CA SER A 101 13.15 -3.96 -12.72
C SER A 101 12.94 -2.46 -12.97
N ARG A 102 13.81 -1.84 -13.77
CA ARG A 102 13.70 -0.39 -14.09
C ARG A 102 12.37 -0.05 -14.77
N THR A 103 11.84 -0.96 -15.58
CA THR A 103 10.55 -0.80 -16.28
C THR A 103 9.38 -0.89 -15.30
N GLU A 104 9.35 -1.89 -14.42
CA GLU A 104 8.36 -2.01 -13.36
C GLU A 104 8.38 -0.78 -12.43
N TYR A 105 9.56 -0.23 -12.14
CA TYR A 105 9.70 0.99 -11.35
C TYR A 105 9.06 2.19 -12.05
N ALA A 106 9.36 2.38 -13.34
CA ALA A 106 8.83 3.48 -14.13
C ALA A 106 7.30 3.43 -14.21
N VAL A 107 6.73 2.26 -14.54
CA VAL A 107 5.26 2.04 -14.61
C VAL A 107 4.60 2.30 -13.26
N SER A 108 5.17 1.77 -12.18
CA SER A 108 4.61 1.98 -10.84
C SER A 108 4.71 3.44 -10.39
N SER A 109 5.73 4.16 -10.88
CA SER A 109 5.91 5.60 -10.64
C SER A 109 4.87 6.45 -11.34
N THR A 110 4.61 6.19 -12.62
CA THR A 110 3.60 6.93 -13.38
C THR A 110 2.20 6.70 -12.81
N VAL A 111 1.84 5.46 -12.45
CA VAL A 111 0.56 5.15 -11.81
C VAL A 111 0.42 5.87 -10.45
N GLY A 112 1.48 5.87 -9.64
CA GLY A 112 1.49 6.58 -8.36
C GLY A 112 1.31 8.09 -8.52
N MET A 113 1.94 8.68 -9.54
CA MET A 113 1.77 10.10 -9.88
C MET A 113 0.35 10.39 -10.38
N ALA A 114 -0.21 9.57 -11.27
CA ALA A 114 -1.56 9.71 -11.80
C ALA A 114 -2.63 9.65 -10.69
N THR A 115 -2.46 8.74 -9.72
CA THR A 115 -3.37 8.64 -8.58
C THR A 115 -3.32 9.90 -7.70
N ARG A 116 -2.13 10.48 -7.53
CA ARG A 116 -1.93 11.73 -6.79
C ARG A 116 -2.52 12.94 -7.50
N THR A 117 -2.31 13.07 -8.81
CA THR A 117 -2.87 14.18 -9.60
C THR A 117 -4.39 14.09 -9.62
N ARG A 118 -4.97 12.90 -9.83
CA ARG A 118 -6.42 12.67 -9.75
C ARG A 118 -7.00 13.13 -8.41
N ARG A 119 -6.41 12.72 -7.28
CA ARG A 119 -6.91 13.13 -5.94
C ARG A 119 -6.79 14.64 -5.74
N ASN A 120 -5.66 15.25 -6.10
CA ASN A 120 -5.48 16.69 -6.00
C ASN A 120 -6.49 17.46 -6.86
N LEU A 121 -6.81 16.97 -8.05
CA LEU A 121 -7.79 17.57 -8.95
C LEU A 121 -9.20 17.51 -8.35
N VAL A 122 -9.61 16.35 -7.82
CA VAL A 122 -10.88 16.20 -7.11
C VAL A 122 -10.96 17.13 -5.88
N LEU A 123 -9.89 17.24 -5.09
CA LEU A 123 -9.85 18.15 -3.94
C LEU A 123 -9.93 19.62 -4.37
N ARG A 124 -9.25 20.00 -5.47
CA ARG A 124 -9.34 21.36 -6.03
C ARG A 124 -10.74 21.67 -6.55
N LEU A 125 -11.39 20.71 -7.21
CA LEU A 125 -12.78 20.85 -7.66
C LEU A 125 -13.76 20.95 -6.48
N ARG A 126 -13.56 20.15 -5.43
CA ARG A 126 -14.37 20.22 -4.19
C ARG A 126 -14.19 21.55 -3.45
N ARG A 127 -12.97 22.09 -3.39
CA ARG A 127 -12.70 23.43 -2.83
C ARG A 127 -13.30 24.57 -3.65
N ARG A 128 -13.68 24.32 -4.91
CA ARG A 128 -14.40 25.26 -5.78
C ARG A 128 -15.92 25.06 -5.77
N GLY A 129 -16.45 24.09 -5.01
CA GLY A 129 -17.89 23.97 -4.76
C GLY A 129 -18.40 25.18 -3.97
N PRO A 130 -19.64 25.64 -4.20
CA PRO A 130 -20.12 26.94 -3.77
C PRO A 130 -20.03 27.08 -2.24
N CYS A 131 -19.66 28.28 -1.78
CA CYS A 131 -19.84 28.71 -0.40
C CYS A 131 -21.22 28.27 0.07
N ARG A 132 -21.29 27.41 1.10
CA ARG A 132 -22.53 27.25 1.85
C ARG A 132 -22.79 28.60 2.53
N PRO A 133 -23.92 29.28 2.28
CA PRO A 133 -24.28 30.42 3.10
C PRO A 133 -24.53 29.91 4.51
N HIS A 134 -23.83 30.50 5.49
CA HIS A 134 -24.23 30.41 6.88
C HIS A 134 -25.60 31.10 7.00
N ALA A 135 -26.61 30.33 7.42
CA ALA A 135 -27.83 30.86 8.02
C ALA A 135 -27.62 30.92 9.54
#